data_AF-A0A7W9WAG3-F1
#
_entry.id   AF-A0A7W9WAG3-F1
#
_cell.length_a   1.000
_cell.length_b   1.000
_cell.length_c   1.000
_cell.angle_alpha   90.00
_cell.angle_beta   90.00
_cell.angle_gamma   90.00
#
_symmetry.space_group_name_H-M   'P 1'
#
loop_
_entity.id
_entity.type
_entity.pdbx_description
1 polymer ?
#
loop_
_entity_poly.entity_id
_entity_poly.type
_entity_poly.pdbx_seq_one_letter_code
_entity_poly.pdbx_strand_id
1 'polypeptide(L)'
;MNTTVSNGPVLQLFDIVDNTLTNTDGLKLFLALRHALEGQDAPVTLFLLNLTAFSSSFLNSSFGALYEQQGPGLMKRIRLTNYKPTQLQELKNYLSDVAKHSKAE
;
A
#
# COMPACT_ATOMS: atom_id res chain seq x y z
N MET A 1 30.50 -0.38 12.29
CA MET A 1 29.16 0.19 12.53
C MET A 1 28.15 -0.72 11.86
N ASN A 2 27.54 -1.64 12.62
CA ASN A 2 26.50 -2.52 12.09
C ASN A 2 25.20 -1.71 12.03
N THR A 3 24.81 -1.24 10.85
CA THR A 3 23.45 -0.75 10.62
C THR A 3 22.52 -1.97 10.65
N THR A 4 22.03 -2.33 11.83
CA THR A 4 20.82 -3.13 11.93
C THR A 4 19.71 -2.33 11.27
N VAL A 5 19.38 -2.70 10.03
CA VAL A 5 18.18 -2.24 9.37
C VAL A 5 17.03 -2.74 10.24
N SER A 6 16.42 -1.86 11.03
CA SER A 6 15.24 -2.21 11.80
C SER A 6 14.20 -2.74 10.82
N ASN A 7 13.93 -4.05 10.85
CA ASN A 7 12.86 -4.62 10.05
C ASN A 7 11.56 -4.00 10.56
N GLY A 8 11.00 -3.07 9.80
CA GLY A 8 9.69 -2.50 10.11
C GLY A 8 8.60 -3.57 10.00
N PRO A 9 7.36 -3.24 10.39
CA PRO A 9 6.28 -4.19 10.50
C PRO A 9 5.97 -4.82 9.14
N VAL A 10 5.61 -6.09 9.18
CA VAL A 10 5.14 -6.85 8.03
C VAL A 10 3.63 -7.00 8.18
N LEU A 11 2.89 -6.42 7.23
CA LEU A 11 1.45 -6.52 7.12
C LEU A 11 1.10 -7.61 6.10
N GLN A 12 0.38 -8.63 6.55
CA GLN A 12 -0.18 -9.66 5.68
C GLN A 12 -1.50 -9.15 5.11
N LEU A 13 -1.62 -8.96 3.79
CA LEU A 13 -2.85 -8.36 3.25
C LEU A 13 -4.08 -9.23 3.56
N PHE A 14 -3.95 -10.55 3.48
CA PHE A 14 -5.04 -11.50 3.74
C PHE A 14 -5.51 -11.52 5.21
N ASP A 15 -4.71 -10.99 6.15
CA ASP A 15 -5.14 -10.84 7.55
C ASP A 15 -5.91 -9.53 7.77
N ILE A 16 -5.85 -8.60 6.81
CA ILE A 16 -6.45 -7.26 6.91
C ILE A 16 -7.78 -7.20 6.15
N VAL A 17 -7.86 -7.88 5.00
CA VAL A 17 -9.00 -7.77 4.08
C VAL A 17 -9.54 -9.12 3.67
N ASP A 18 -10.83 -9.18 3.39
CA ASP A 18 -11.48 -10.43 2.96
C ASP A 18 -11.25 -10.69 1.46
N ASN A 19 -11.12 -9.61 0.68
CA ASN A 19 -10.80 -9.61 -0.74
C ASN A 19 -10.20 -8.25 -1.15
N THR A 20 -9.92 -8.08 -2.44
CA THR A 20 -9.30 -6.86 -3.00
C THR A 20 -10.22 -6.17 -4.01
N LEU A 21 -11.54 -6.30 -3.83
CA LEU A 21 -12.55 -5.89 -4.80
C LEU A 21 -13.49 -4.77 -4.31
N THR A 22 -13.52 -4.48 -3.01
CA THR A 22 -14.47 -3.53 -2.41
C THR A 22 -13.82 -2.29 -1.82
N ASN A 23 -14.59 -1.19 -1.70
CA ASN A 23 -14.17 0.01 -0.97
C ASN A 23 -13.92 -0.29 0.52
N THR A 24 -14.74 -1.15 1.12
CA THR A 24 -14.62 -1.53 2.54
C THR A 24 -13.28 -2.20 2.81
N ASP A 25 -12.88 -3.12 1.94
CA ASP A 25 -11.56 -3.77 2.04
C ASP A 25 -10.42 -2.77 1.78
N GLY A 26 -10.62 -1.84 0.85
CA GLY A 26 -9.66 -0.76 0.61
C GLY A 26 -9.46 0.12 1.86
N LEU A 27 -10.55 0.49 2.53
CA LEU A 27 -10.52 1.30 3.75
C LEU A 27 -9.81 0.57 4.90
N LYS A 28 -10.03 -0.75 5.06
CA LYS A 28 -9.31 -1.57 6.05
C LYS A 28 -7.79 -1.50 5.80
N LEU A 29 -7.36 -1.67 4.56
CA LEU A 29 -5.94 -1.57 4.20
C LEU A 29 -5.39 -0.16 4.45
N PHE A 30 -6.13 0.90 4.07
CA PHE A 30 -5.74 2.28 4.34
C PHE A 30 -5.46 2.50 5.84
N LEU A 31 -6.40 2.10 6.71
CA LEU A 31 -6.26 2.28 8.16
C LEU A 31 -5.06 1.49 8.71
N ALA A 32 -4.87 0.25 8.26
CA ALA A 32 -3.74 -0.57 8.69
C ALA A 32 -2.39 0.02 8.26
N LEU A 33 -2.26 0.47 7.01
CA LEU A 33 -1.04 1.12 6.51
C LEU A 33 -0.78 2.42 7.24
N ARG A 34 -1.80 3.28 7.39
CA ARG A 34 -1.67 4.55 8.10
C ARG A 34 -1.18 4.31 9.53
N HIS A 35 -1.84 3.41 10.26
CA HIS A 35 -1.44 3.09 11.63
C HIS A 35 -0.02 2.53 11.73
N ALA A 36 0.39 1.66 10.79
CA ALA A 36 1.74 1.10 10.77
C ALA A 36 2.83 2.12 10.37
N LEU A 37 2.47 3.14 9.59
CA LEU A 37 3.37 4.20 9.16
C LEU A 37 3.46 5.35 10.17
N GLU A 38 2.38 5.63 10.88
CA GLU A 38 2.31 6.57 12.00
C GLU A 38 3.06 5.99 13.21
N GLY A 39 3.94 6.79 13.83
CA GLY A 39 4.64 6.38 15.06
C GLY A 39 6.01 5.72 14.87
N GLN A 40 6.49 5.60 13.63
CA GLN A 40 7.87 5.18 13.33
C GLN A 40 8.32 5.71 11.97
N ASP A 41 9.64 5.74 11.74
CA ASP A 41 10.22 6.07 10.42
C ASP A 41 10.58 4.84 9.58
N ALA A 42 10.54 3.64 10.18
CA ALA A 42 10.87 2.40 9.50
C ALA A 42 9.93 2.11 8.31
N PRO A 43 10.41 1.43 7.25
CA PRO A 43 9.57 1.01 6.14
C PRO A 43 8.56 -0.06 6.56
N VAL A 44 7.35 -0.01 6.03
CA VAL A 44 6.30 -1.03 6.25
C VAL A 44 6.32 -2.00 5.08
N THR A 45 6.41 -3.30 5.36
CA THR A 45 6.36 -4.34 4.33
C THR A 45 4.94 -4.85 4.19
N LEU A 46 4.37 -4.79 2.99
CA LEU A 46 3.06 -5.37 2.66
C LEU A 46 3.26 -6.66 1.86
N PHE A 47 2.74 -7.76 2.39
CA PHE A 47 2.84 -9.11 1.84
C PHE A 47 1.56 -9.45 1.06
N LEU A 48 1.72 -9.83 -0.22
CA LEU A 48 0.63 -9.89 -1.22
C LEU A 48 0.30 -11.31 -1.75
N LEU A 49 0.64 -12.35 -1.00
CA LEU A 49 0.47 -13.74 -1.46
C LEU A 49 -1.01 -14.09 -1.67
N ASN A 50 -1.27 -14.97 -2.65
CA ASN A 50 -2.59 -15.55 -2.95
C ASN A 50 -3.69 -14.57 -3.40
N LEU A 51 -3.34 -13.33 -3.72
CA LEU A 51 -4.29 -12.39 -4.32
C LEU A 51 -4.47 -12.68 -5.82
N THR A 52 -5.62 -12.27 -6.37
CA THR A 52 -5.95 -12.49 -7.79
C THR A 52 -5.80 -11.21 -8.61
N ALA A 53 -6.46 -10.12 -8.21
CA ALA A 53 -6.42 -8.80 -8.87
C ALA A 53 -6.89 -7.71 -7.90
N PHE A 54 -6.63 -6.43 -8.20
CA PHE A 54 -7.18 -5.32 -7.43
C PHE A 54 -8.28 -4.61 -8.21
N SER A 55 -9.40 -4.28 -7.58
CA SER A 55 -10.36 -3.38 -8.20
C SER A 55 -9.91 -1.93 -8.03
N SER A 56 -10.33 -1.05 -8.94
CA SER A 56 -10.09 0.39 -8.80
C SER A 56 -10.73 0.96 -7.53
N SER A 57 -11.89 0.45 -7.12
CA SER A 57 -12.57 0.84 -5.87
C SER A 57 -11.71 0.52 -4.63
N PHE A 58 -11.14 -0.68 -4.60
CA PHE A 58 -10.18 -1.09 -3.57
C PHE A 58 -8.94 -0.20 -3.56
N LEU A 59 -8.32 0.02 -4.73
CA LEU A 59 -7.09 0.83 -4.84
C LEU A 59 -7.33 2.29 -4.44
N ASN A 60 -8.43 2.90 -4.87
CA ASN A 60 -8.82 4.26 -4.52
C ASN A 60 -9.05 4.42 -3.02
N SER A 61 -9.77 3.49 -2.40
CA SER A 61 -10.04 3.54 -0.96
C SER A 61 -8.85 3.11 -0.09
N SER A 62 -7.76 2.59 -0.69
CA SER A 62 -6.53 2.18 0.00
C SER A 62 -5.35 3.11 -0.31
N PHE A 63 -4.60 2.81 -1.38
CA PHE A 63 -3.41 3.54 -1.78
C PHE A 63 -3.71 4.95 -2.30
N GLY A 64 -4.84 5.15 -2.98
CA GLY A 64 -5.30 6.47 -3.40
C GLY A 64 -5.55 7.37 -2.20
N ALA A 65 -6.41 6.94 -1.28
CA ALA A 65 -6.68 7.65 -0.03
C ALA A 65 -5.41 7.90 0.80
N LEU A 66 -4.49 6.93 0.86
CA LEU A 66 -3.21 7.12 1.55
C LEU A 66 -2.35 8.19 0.87
N TYR A 67 -2.25 8.16 -0.46
CA TYR A 67 -1.50 9.15 -1.22
C TYR A 67 -2.08 10.55 -1.03
N GLU A 68 -3.40 10.69 -1.12
CA GLU A 68 -4.10 11.98 -0.98
C GLU A 68 -3.93 12.57 0.43
N GLN A 69 -4.08 11.77 1.48
CA GLN A 69 -4.06 12.27 2.86
C GLN A 69 -2.65 12.44 3.43
N GLN A 70 -1.70 11.61 3.01
CA GLN A 70 -0.37 11.53 3.61
C GLN A 70 0.76 11.94 2.67
N GLY A 71 0.44 12.15 1.39
CA GLY A 71 1.37 12.55 0.35
C GLY A 71 2.30 11.43 -0.13
N PRO A 72 3.09 11.71 -1.18
CA PRO A 72 3.96 10.73 -1.82
C PRO A 72 5.14 10.27 -0.94
N GLY A 73 5.48 11.00 0.12
CA GLY A 73 6.60 10.68 1.01
C GLY A 73 6.38 9.37 1.78
N LEU A 74 5.19 9.21 2.35
CA LEU A 74 4.81 8.03 3.12
C LEU A 74 4.65 6.78 2.23
N MET A 75 4.17 6.96 1.00
CA MET A 75 4.08 5.89 0.00
C MET A 75 5.44 5.26 -0.31
N LYS A 76 6.52 6.05 -0.32
CA LYS A 76 7.88 5.54 -0.54
C LYS A 76 8.40 4.66 0.59
N ARG A 77 7.74 4.64 1.75
CA ARG A 77 8.09 3.79 2.89
C ARG A 77 7.42 2.41 2.82
N ILE A 78 6.45 2.23 1.93
CA ILE A 78 5.82 0.93 1.71
C ILE A 78 6.74 0.07 0.83
N ARG A 79 6.94 -1.18 1.23
CA ARG A 79 7.69 -2.19 0.49
C ARG A 79 6.75 -3.34 0.18
N LEU A 80 6.69 -3.78 -1.06
CA LEU A 80 5.88 -4.92 -1.45
C LEU A 80 6.73 -6.20 -1.40
N THR A 81 6.17 -7.30 -0.94
CA THR A 81 6.80 -8.62 -0.97
C THR A 81 5.78 -9.71 -1.29
N ASN A 82 6.26 -10.87 -1.75
CA ASN A 82 5.43 -12.05 -2.07
C ASN A 82 4.24 -11.74 -2.99
N TYR A 83 4.49 -10.95 -4.03
CA TYR A 83 3.53 -10.59 -5.07
C TYR A 83 3.77 -11.38 -6.36
N LYS A 84 2.72 -11.50 -7.18
CA LYS A 84 2.85 -11.90 -8.59
C LYS A 84 3.34 -10.71 -9.42
N PRO A 85 4.12 -10.91 -10.50
CA PRO A 85 4.58 -9.82 -11.36
C PRO A 85 3.46 -8.93 -11.91
N THR A 86 2.30 -9.53 -12.23
CA THR A 86 1.11 -8.81 -12.72
C THR A 86 0.57 -7.81 -11.70
N GLN A 87 0.52 -8.21 -10.42
CA GLN A 87 0.05 -7.36 -9.32
C GLN A 87 0.99 -6.18 -9.08
N LEU A 88 2.31 -6.43 -9.16
CA LEU A 88 3.29 -5.35 -9.06
C LEU A 88 3.10 -4.35 -10.21
N GLN A 89 2.87 -4.84 -11.42
CA GLN A 89 2.66 -3.97 -12.58
C GLN A 89 1.38 -3.16 -12.44
N GLU A 90 0.30 -3.77 -11.99
CA GLU A 90 -1.00 -3.12 -11.74
C GLU A 90 -0.87 -1.99 -10.71
N LEU A 91 -0.23 -2.27 -9.56
CA LEU A 91 0.02 -1.26 -8.53
C LEU A 91 0.93 -0.13 -9.03
N LYS A 92 1.99 -0.46 -9.79
CA LYS A 92 2.87 0.57 -10.39
C LYS A 92 2.11 1.48 -11.35
N ASN A 93 1.28 0.91 -12.21
CA ASN A 93 0.46 1.67 -13.15
C ASN A 93 -0.48 2.60 -12.38
N TYR A 94 -1.20 2.05 -11.41
CA TYR A 94 -2.12 2.81 -10.57
C TYR A 94 -1.42 3.99 -9.86
N LEU A 95 -0.31 3.74 -9.16
CA LEU A 95 0.43 4.78 -8.44
C LEU A 95 1.04 5.83 -9.37
N SER A 96 1.45 5.43 -10.57
CA SER A 96 1.94 6.37 -11.59
C SER A 96 0.82 7.29 -12.07
N ASP A 97 -0.39 6.76 -12.20
CA ASP A 97 -1.54 7.56 -12.63
C ASP A 97 -2.02 8.49 -11.53
N VAL A 98 -2.13 8.02 -10.28
CA VAL A 98 -2.43 8.89 -9.13
C VAL A 98 -1.42 10.05 -9.03
N ALA A 99 -0.13 9.76 -9.14
CA ALA A 99 0.93 10.78 -9.05
C ALA A 99 0.93 11.78 -10.23
N LYS A 100 0.33 11.46 -11.37
CA LYS A 100 0.15 12.40 -12.49
C LYS A 100 -1.04 13.33 -12.23
N HIS A 101 -2.15 12.79 -11.77
CA HIS A 101 -3.37 13.57 -11.52
C HIS A 101 -3.21 14.52 -10.34
N SER A 102 -2.48 14.12 -9.29
CA SER A 102 -2.24 14.97 -8.11
C SER A 102 -1.27 16.14 -8.33
N LYS A 103 -0.63 16.25 -9.50
CA LYS A 103 0.26 17.37 -9.86
C LYS A 103 -0.40 18.41 -10.76
N ALA A 104 -1.66 18.17 -11.13
CA ALA A 104 -2.43 19.02 -12.04
C ALA A 104 -3.28 20.08 -11.30
N GLU A 105 -3.17 20.14 -9.97
CA GLU A 105 -3.80 21.12 -9.07
C GLU A 105 -2.73 21.90 -8.30
#